data_AF-A0A3L6RYJ7-F1
#
_entry.id   AF-A0A3L6RYJ7-F1
#
_cell.length_a   1.000
_cell.length_b   1.000
_cell.length_c   1.000
_cell.angle_alpha   90.00
_cell.angle_beta   90.00
_cell.angle_gamma   90.00
#
_symmetry.space_group_name_H-M   'P 1'
#
loop_
_entity.id
_entity.type
_entity.pdbx_description
1 polymer ?
#
loop_
_entity_poly.entity_id
_entity_poly.type
_entity_poly.pdbx_seq_one_letter_code
_entity_poly.pdbx_strand_id
1 'polypeptide(L)'
;MATLDVYNYPYMKKGEVTAASYWVANEQNDKGADQNYIQAGWAVGSNVCFNLNCNGFVPVNGAPITPGDTLESPKGQTKITFKVFKSQDDGDWWLHFGYNTNNLKPVGFWPKSTFTSLRDHAKRITWGGFAGSSNGNPTPPMGNGQWPWKNSASFQNV
;
A
#
# COMPACT_ATOMS: atom_id res chain seq x y z
N MET A 1 -8.78 -4.87 -5.53
CA MET A 1 -8.16 -3.53 -5.77
C MET A 1 -8.42 -2.65 -4.55
N ALA A 2 -7.49 -1.78 -4.16
CA ALA A 2 -7.66 -0.88 -3.02
C ALA A 2 -7.54 0.59 -3.45
N THR A 3 -8.50 1.43 -3.06
CA THR A 3 -8.44 2.89 -3.25
C THR A 3 -8.32 3.58 -1.90
N LEU A 4 -7.33 4.46 -1.80
CA LEU A 4 -6.97 5.18 -0.59
C LEU A 4 -7.13 6.68 -0.83
N ASP A 5 -7.86 7.35 0.06
CA ASP A 5 -7.88 8.80 0.09
C ASP A 5 -6.65 9.28 0.85
N VAL A 6 -5.91 10.21 0.25
CA VAL A 6 -4.66 10.75 0.79
C VAL A 6 -4.82 12.26 0.93
N TYR A 7 -4.59 12.76 2.14
CA TYR A 7 -4.63 14.18 2.40
C TYR A 7 -3.22 14.67 2.69
N ASN A 8 -2.94 15.89 2.24
CA ASN A 8 -1.77 16.60 2.65
C ASN A 8 -1.95 16.99 4.12
N TYR A 9 -0.95 16.64 4.93
CA TYR A 9 -0.89 16.98 6.34
C TYR A 9 0.26 17.97 6.56
N PRO A 10 0.07 19.26 6.21
CA PRO A 10 1.15 20.26 6.26
C PRO A 10 1.66 20.55 7.69
N TYR A 11 1.00 20.00 8.71
CA TYR A 11 1.30 20.24 10.13
C TYR A 11 1.68 18.97 10.90
N MET A 12 2.14 17.92 10.22
CA MET A 12 2.67 16.72 10.90
C MET A 12 3.79 17.12 11.85
N LYS A 13 3.63 16.82 13.14
CA LYS A 13 4.64 17.13 14.14
C LYS A 13 5.78 16.11 14.09
N LYS A 14 6.94 16.50 14.62
CA LYS A 14 8.06 15.59 14.80
C LYS A 14 7.62 14.41 15.69
N GLY A 15 7.80 13.19 15.19
CA GLY A 15 7.42 11.96 15.90
C GLY A 15 5.98 11.50 15.67
N GLU A 16 5.22 12.17 14.80
CA GLU A 16 3.93 11.68 14.31
C GLU A 16 4.10 10.85 13.03
N VAL A 17 3.18 9.89 12.86
CA VAL A 17 3.12 9.03 11.68
C VAL A 17 1.68 8.72 11.33
N THR A 18 1.37 8.70 10.04
CA THR A 18 0.09 8.25 9.51
C THR A 18 0.35 7.46 8.23
N ALA A 19 -0.31 6.32 8.08
CA ALA A 19 -0.12 5.45 6.93
C ALA A 19 -1.41 4.69 6.61
N ALA A 20 -1.58 4.35 5.34
CA ALA A 20 -2.55 3.34 4.92
C ALA A 20 -1.88 2.37 3.97
N SER A 21 -2.24 1.10 4.07
CA SER A 21 -1.67 0.03 3.28
C SER A 21 -2.69 -1.06 3.02
N TYR A 22 -2.44 -1.83 1.98
CA TYR A 22 -3.14 -3.08 1.71
C TYR A 22 -2.10 -4.20 1.68
N TRP A 23 -2.49 -5.35 2.22
CA TRP A 23 -1.68 -6.55 2.26
C TRP A 23 -2.40 -7.69 1.55
N VAL A 24 -1.64 -8.45 0.76
CA VAL A 24 -2.08 -9.68 0.12
C VAL A 24 -1.22 -10.80 0.68
N ALA A 25 -1.82 -11.77 1.34
CA ALA A 25 -1.09 -12.78 2.09
C ALA A 25 -1.63 -14.20 1.84
N ASN A 26 -0.73 -15.17 2.00
CA ASN A 26 -1.08 -16.58 2.14
C ASN A 26 -0.34 -17.13 3.35
N GLU A 27 -0.99 -17.15 4.50
CA GLU A 27 -0.42 -17.65 5.75
C GLU A 27 -0.76 -19.15 5.85
N GLN A 28 0.26 -20.02 5.81
CA GLN A 28 0.08 -21.43 6.13
C GLN A 28 0.19 -21.60 7.65
N ASN A 29 -0.98 -21.66 8.30
CA ASN A 29 -1.22 -21.79 9.75
C ASN A 29 -0.90 -20.53 10.59
N ASP A 30 -1.73 -20.30 11.61
CA ASP A 30 -1.64 -19.21 12.60
C ASP A 30 -0.34 -19.22 13.46
N LYS A 31 0.65 -20.05 13.10
CA LYS A 31 1.91 -20.27 13.83
C LYS A 31 3.11 -19.56 13.20
N GLY A 32 2.90 -18.60 12.30
CA GLY A 32 3.90 -17.60 11.90
C GLY A 32 5.12 -18.10 11.12
N ALA A 33 5.18 -19.37 10.71
CA ALA A 33 6.38 -19.95 10.10
C ALA A 33 6.53 -19.64 8.59
N ASP A 34 5.43 -19.33 7.87
CA ASP A 34 5.45 -19.01 6.43
C ASP A 34 4.53 -17.82 6.10
N GLN A 35 4.81 -16.66 6.70
CA GLN A 35 4.09 -15.42 6.35
C GLN A 35 4.72 -14.75 5.13
N ASN A 36 4.26 -15.14 3.94
CA ASN A 36 4.57 -14.45 2.69
C ASN A 36 3.45 -13.46 2.42
N TYR A 37 3.76 -12.16 2.45
CA TYR A 37 2.81 -11.11 2.09
C TYR A 37 3.41 -10.08 1.16
N ILE A 38 2.56 -9.50 0.33
CA ILE A 38 2.82 -8.32 -0.47
C ILE A 38 2.14 -7.14 0.23
N GLN A 39 2.84 -6.02 0.36
CA GLN A 39 2.28 -4.78 0.88
C GLN A 39 2.52 -3.66 -0.14
N ALA A 40 1.51 -2.82 -0.36
CA ALA A 40 1.75 -1.46 -0.82
C ALA A 40 0.79 -0.46 -0.18
N GLY A 41 1.14 0.81 -0.23
CA GLY A 41 0.45 1.83 0.52
C GLY A 41 1.15 3.18 0.45
N TRP A 42 0.72 4.09 1.30
CA TRP A 42 1.34 5.39 1.50
C TRP A 42 1.57 5.62 2.99
N ALA A 43 2.57 6.44 3.31
CA ALA A 43 2.87 6.82 4.68
C ALA A 43 3.55 8.19 4.75
N VAL A 44 3.34 8.88 5.87
CA VAL A 44 4.02 10.14 6.21
C VAL A 44 4.60 9.98 7.61
N GLY A 45 5.91 10.19 7.78
CA GLY A 45 6.59 10.10 9.08
C GLY A 45 8.10 9.88 8.98
N SER A 46 8.81 10.05 10.10
CA SER A 46 10.29 10.06 10.14
C SER A 46 10.97 8.69 10.13
N ASN A 47 10.22 7.59 10.36
CA ASN A 47 10.78 6.23 10.49
C ASN A 47 10.12 5.22 9.54
N VAL A 48 9.51 5.67 8.45
CA VAL A 48 8.81 4.77 7.53
C VAL A 48 9.73 4.40 6.38
N CYS A 49 10.29 3.19 6.42
CA CYS A 49 11.20 2.67 5.40
C CYS A 49 10.49 1.64 4.51
N PHE A 50 9.96 2.10 3.38
CA PHE A 50 9.43 1.25 2.31
C PHE A 50 10.21 1.51 1.02
N ASN A 51 11.48 1.13 1.01
CA ASN A 51 12.35 1.32 -0.16
C ASN A 51 12.67 -0.02 -0.84
N LEU A 52 13.30 0.07 -2.01
CA LEU A 52 13.72 -1.08 -2.82
C LEU A 52 14.99 -1.78 -2.28
N ASN A 53 15.47 -1.45 -1.08
CA ASN A 53 16.62 -2.15 -0.50
C ASN A 53 16.24 -3.58 -0.08
N CYS A 54 14.94 -3.85 0.10
CA CYS A 54 14.44 -5.21 0.28
C CYS A 54 14.32 -5.88 -1.09
N ASN A 55 15.01 -7.01 -1.27
CA ASN A 55 14.90 -7.81 -2.48
C ASN A 55 13.47 -8.34 -2.65
N GLY A 56 13.01 -8.42 -3.90
CA GLY A 56 11.76 -9.13 -4.26
C GLY A 56 10.80 -8.33 -5.13
N PHE A 57 10.91 -7.01 -5.18
CA PHE A 57 10.14 -6.19 -6.12
C PHE A 57 11.01 -5.74 -7.30
N VAL A 58 10.49 -5.91 -8.52
CA VAL A 58 11.16 -5.52 -9.76
C VAL A 58 10.36 -4.40 -10.43
N PRO A 59 10.86 -3.15 -10.47
CA PRO A 59 10.17 -2.05 -11.13
C PRO A 59 10.21 -2.20 -12.66
N VAL A 60 9.15 -1.73 -13.34
CA VAL A 60 9.16 -1.65 -14.81
C VAL A 60 9.82 -0.35 -15.29
N ASN A 61 10.33 -0.37 -16.51
CA ASN A 61 10.80 0.85 -17.18
C ASN A 61 9.62 1.84 -17.36
N GLY A 62 9.81 3.08 -16.90
CA GLY A 62 8.78 4.12 -16.99
C GLY A 62 7.63 3.94 -15.99
N ALA A 63 7.86 3.26 -14.85
CA ALA A 63 6.89 3.18 -13.77
C ALA A 63 6.40 4.60 -13.37
N PRO A 64 5.08 4.80 -13.17
CA PRO A 64 4.51 6.11 -12.87
C PRO A 64 4.85 6.63 -11.46
N ILE A 65 5.35 5.74 -10.60
CA ILE A 65 5.73 6.00 -9.22
C ILE A 65 6.78 4.96 -8.78
N THR A 66 7.64 5.32 -7.83
CA THR A 66 8.58 4.41 -7.16
C THR A 66 8.41 4.45 -5.63
N PRO A 67 8.78 3.39 -4.89
CA PRO A 67 8.66 3.39 -3.44
C PRO A 67 9.46 4.53 -2.80
N GLY A 68 8.78 5.36 -2.02
CA GLY A 68 9.35 6.56 -1.41
C GLY A 68 9.04 7.87 -2.15
N ASP A 69 8.40 7.81 -3.33
CA ASP A 69 7.97 9.02 -4.04
C ASP A 69 7.00 9.86 -3.21
N THR A 70 7.11 11.17 -3.38
CA THR A 70 6.16 12.12 -2.79
C THR A 70 4.91 12.21 -3.66
N LEU A 71 3.75 12.06 -3.05
CA LEU A 71 2.48 12.32 -3.71
C LEU A 71 2.15 13.81 -3.64
N GLU A 72 2.38 14.54 -4.72
CA GLU A 72 1.96 15.94 -4.80
C GLU A 72 0.45 16.05 -5.08
N SER A 73 -0.24 16.87 -4.29
CA SER A 73 -1.64 17.21 -4.55
C SER A 73 -1.81 18.73 -4.71
N PRO A 74 -2.30 19.21 -5.87
CA PRO A 74 -2.57 20.63 -6.09
C PRO A 74 -3.63 21.22 -5.15
N LYS A 75 -4.50 20.38 -4.57
CA LYS A 75 -5.63 20.80 -3.72
C LYS A 75 -5.53 20.28 -2.28
N GLY A 76 -4.38 19.73 -1.89
CA GLY A 76 -4.17 19.14 -0.56
C GLY A 76 -4.93 17.83 -0.31
N GLN A 77 -5.59 17.28 -1.32
CA GLN A 77 -6.21 15.95 -1.29
C GLN A 77 -5.98 15.26 -2.64
N THR A 78 -5.62 13.97 -2.59
CA THR A 78 -5.59 13.12 -3.76
C THR A 78 -6.18 11.75 -3.44
N LYS A 79 -6.57 11.01 -4.48
CA LYS A 79 -6.97 9.61 -4.36
C LYS A 79 -5.95 8.80 -5.11
N ILE A 80 -5.48 7.73 -4.51
CA ILE A 80 -4.60 6.77 -5.17
C ILE A 80 -5.26 5.40 -5.17
N THR A 81 -5.05 4.66 -6.23
CA THR A 81 -5.54 3.32 -6.39
C THR A 81 -4.36 2.40 -6.65
N PHE A 82 -4.29 1.33 -5.85
CA PHE A 82 -3.38 0.23 -6.06
C PHE A 82 -4.16 -1.00 -6.50
N LYS A 83 -3.66 -1.67 -7.54
CA LYS A 83 -4.15 -2.98 -7.96
C LYS A 83 -3.00 -3.97 -7.88
N VAL A 84 -3.17 -4.97 -7.01
CA VAL A 84 -2.34 -6.16 -7.00
C VAL A 84 -3.15 -7.34 -7.50
N PHE A 85 -2.56 -8.08 -8.44
CA PHE A 85 -3.13 -9.27 -9.02
C PHE A 85 -2.02 -10.23 -9.45
N LYS A 86 -2.35 -11.51 -9.51
CA LYS A 86 -1.46 -12.52 -10.08
C LYS A 86 -1.71 -12.58 -11.58
N SER A 87 -0.68 -12.34 -12.38
CA SER A 87 -0.77 -12.42 -13.85
C SER A 87 -0.93 -13.88 -14.28
N GLN A 88 -1.73 -14.10 -15.31
CA GLN A 88 -1.90 -15.43 -15.91
C GLN A 88 -0.79 -15.75 -16.92
N ASP A 89 -0.10 -14.73 -17.44
CA ASP A 89 0.89 -14.88 -18.50
C ASP A 89 2.24 -15.40 -17.97
N ASP A 90 2.74 -14.80 -16.90
CA ASP A 90 4.02 -15.15 -16.27
C ASP A 90 3.85 -15.83 -14.90
N GLY A 91 2.70 -15.64 -14.26
CA GLY A 91 2.41 -16.13 -12.92
C GLY A 91 2.89 -15.24 -11.78
N ASP A 92 3.48 -14.09 -12.07
CA ASP A 92 4.03 -13.13 -11.10
C ASP A 92 2.92 -12.24 -10.51
N TRP A 93 3.22 -11.62 -9.37
CA TRP A 93 2.29 -10.69 -8.73
C TRP A 93 2.59 -9.27 -9.18
N TRP A 94 1.64 -8.64 -9.87
CA TRP A 94 1.82 -7.33 -10.47
C TRP A 94 1.22 -6.23 -9.62
N LEU A 95 1.97 -5.12 -9.49
CA LEU A 95 1.50 -3.86 -8.92
C LEU A 95 1.14 -2.89 -10.04
N HIS A 96 -0.06 -2.33 -9.99
CA HIS A 96 -0.44 -1.18 -10.79
C HIS A 96 -0.87 -0.01 -9.90
N PHE A 97 -0.60 1.19 -10.37
CA PHE A 97 -0.91 2.44 -9.69
C PHE A 97 -1.65 3.40 -10.62
N GLY A 98 -2.54 4.20 -10.05
CA GLY A 98 -3.16 5.33 -10.72
C GLY A 98 -3.90 6.23 -9.73
N TYR A 99 -4.30 7.41 -10.18
CA TYR A 99 -5.11 8.34 -9.38
C TYR A 99 -6.60 8.00 -9.40
N ASN A 100 -7.00 7.01 -10.19
CA ASN A 100 -8.33 6.41 -10.21
C ASN A 100 -8.26 4.98 -10.79
N THR A 101 -9.40 4.30 -10.80
CA THR A 101 -9.51 2.92 -11.27
C THR A 101 -9.38 2.76 -12.79
N ASN A 102 -9.53 3.84 -13.57
CA ASN A 102 -9.62 3.80 -15.03
C ASN A 102 -8.26 3.99 -15.72
N ASN A 103 -7.23 4.44 -15.00
CA ASN A 103 -5.93 4.79 -15.57
C ASN A 103 -4.75 4.10 -14.91
N LEU A 104 -4.96 2.88 -14.38
CA LEU A 104 -3.93 2.11 -13.72
C LEU A 104 -2.80 1.75 -14.70
N LYS A 105 -1.56 2.08 -14.32
CA LYS A 105 -0.33 1.77 -15.07
C LYS A 105 0.54 0.80 -14.28
N PRO A 106 1.28 -0.09 -14.95
CA PRO A 106 2.19 -1.01 -14.28
C PRO A 106 3.30 -0.24 -13.57
N VAL A 107 3.58 -0.64 -12.33
CA VAL A 107 4.68 -0.11 -11.50
C VAL A 107 5.83 -1.11 -11.45
N GLY A 108 5.50 -2.38 -11.34
CA GLY A 108 6.46 -3.46 -11.14
C GLY A 108 5.76 -4.73 -10.72
N PHE A 109 6.54 -5.76 -10.41
CA PHE A 109 6.04 -7.05 -10.01
C PHE A 109 6.93 -7.72 -8.96
N TRP A 110 6.34 -8.63 -8.20
CA TRP A 110 7.05 -9.58 -7.36
C TRP A 110 7.11 -10.93 -8.07
N PRO A 111 8.30 -11.46 -8.39
CA PRO A 111 8.42 -12.76 -9.06
C PRO A 111 7.82 -13.88 -8.23
N LYS A 112 7.04 -14.78 -8.81
CA LYS A 112 6.43 -15.91 -8.09
C LYS A 112 7.45 -16.83 -7.40
N SER A 113 8.68 -16.85 -7.92
CA SER A 113 9.80 -17.63 -7.37
C SER A 113 10.27 -17.12 -6.01
N THR A 114 10.00 -15.86 -5.65
CA THR A 114 10.33 -15.31 -4.32
C THR A 114 9.38 -15.81 -3.24
N PHE A 115 8.24 -16.39 -3.61
CA PHE A 115 7.22 -16.82 -2.68
C PHE A 115 7.17 -18.34 -2.52
N THR A 116 6.79 -18.78 -1.32
CA THR A 116 6.42 -20.16 -1.02
C THR A 116 4.91 -20.33 -1.14
N SER A 117 4.15 -20.02 -0.09
CA SER A 117 2.70 -20.16 -0.02
C SER A 117 1.95 -19.19 -0.94
N LEU A 118 2.44 -17.95 -1.08
CA LEU A 118 1.83 -16.92 -1.92
C LEU A 118 2.11 -17.12 -3.42
N ARG A 119 2.95 -18.10 -3.78
CA ARG A 119 3.29 -18.40 -5.19
C ARG A 119 2.07 -18.68 -6.04
N ASP A 120 1.12 -19.46 -5.52
CA ASP A 120 0.01 -19.98 -6.32
C ASP A 120 -1.25 -19.11 -6.20
N HIS A 121 -1.63 -18.74 -4.97
CA HIS A 121 -2.84 -17.96 -4.69
C HIS A 121 -2.69 -17.17 -3.39
N ALA A 122 -3.55 -16.16 -3.21
CA ALA A 122 -3.74 -15.50 -1.93
C ALA A 122 -4.89 -16.16 -1.15
N LYS A 123 -4.79 -16.18 0.18
CA LYS A 123 -5.90 -16.62 1.06
C LYS A 123 -6.55 -15.46 1.79
N ARG A 124 -5.79 -14.38 2.00
CA ARG A 124 -6.23 -13.24 2.79
C ARG A 124 -5.83 -11.96 2.10
N ILE A 125 -6.77 -11.03 2.07
CA ILE A 125 -6.51 -9.64 1.71
C ILE A 125 -6.93 -8.82 2.92
N THR A 126 -6.02 -7.98 3.41
CA THR A 126 -6.31 -7.03 4.49
C THR A 126 -6.00 -5.63 4.01
N TRP A 127 -6.72 -4.66 4.54
CA TRP A 127 -6.43 -3.25 4.35
C TRP A 127 -6.61 -2.55 5.67
N GLY A 128 -5.89 -1.45 5.82
CA GLY A 128 -5.92 -0.70 7.05
C GLY A 128 -4.91 0.42 7.02
N GLY A 129 -4.74 1.02 8.17
CA GLY A 129 -3.78 2.07 8.38
C GLY A 129 -3.46 2.17 9.86
N PHE A 130 -2.43 2.94 10.17
CA PHE A 130 -2.14 3.31 11.53
C PHE A 130 -1.84 4.80 11.59
N ALA A 131 -2.27 5.43 12.68
CA ALA A 131 -1.82 6.75 13.08
C ALA A 131 -1.20 6.63 14.46
N GLY A 132 -0.03 7.26 14.62
CA GLY A 132 0.74 7.22 15.84
C GLY A 132 1.30 8.60 16.16
N SER A 133 1.46 8.86 17.46
CA SER A 133 2.13 10.04 17.97
C SER A 133 3.02 9.67 19.15
N SER A 134 4.11 10.41 19.32
CA SER A 134 5.03 10.25 20.44
C SER A 134 4.48 10.95 21.69
N ASN A 135 4.75 10.39 22.88
CA ASN A 135 4.54 11.04 24.18
C ASN A 135 3.09 11.42 24.54
N GLY A 136 2.11 10.52 24.34
CA GLY A 136 0.74 10.72 24.84
C GLY A 136 -0.06 11.83 24.14
N ASN A 137 0.48 12.41 23.07
CA ASN A 137 -0.23 13.36 22.24
C ASN A 137 -1.35 12.68 21.43
N PRO A 138 -2.41 13.41 21.05
CA PRO A 138 -3.39 12.91 20.09
C PRO A 138 -2.72 12.44 18.80
N THR A 139 -3.18 11.32 18.25
CA THR A 139 -2.70 10.81 16.97
C THR A 139 -3.18 11.70 15.81
N PRO A 140 -2.39 11.88 14.75
CA PRO A 140 -2.87 12.58 13.56
C PRO A 140 -4.06 11.84 12.92
N PRO A 141 -4.89 12.53 12.13
CA PRO A 141 -5.89 11.86 11.31
C PRO A 141 -5.26 10.88 10.30
N MET A 142 -6.00 9.82 9.96
CA MET A 142 -5.67 8.91 8.85
C MET A 142 -6.52 9.21 7.62
N GLY A 143 -5.93 8.99 6.44
CA GLY A 143 -6.63 9.09 5.15
C GLY A 143 -7.16 10.48 4.87
N ASN A 144 -8.46 10.69 5.08
CA ASN A 144 -9.14 11.96 4.90
C ASN A 144 -9.52 12.68 6.21
N GLY A 145 -9.14 12.12 7.35
CA GLY A 145 -9.56 12.61 8.66
C GLY A 145 -11.05 12.46 8.95
N GLN A 146 -11.83 11.83 8.06
CA GLN A 146 -13.22 11.47 8.31
C GLN A 146 -13.29 10.09 8.96
N TRP A 147 -14.39 9.87 9.68
CA TRP A 147 -14.65 8.58 10.30
C TRP A 147 -14.77 7.48 9.23
N PRO A 148 -14.20 6.28 9.44
CA PRO A 148 -13.98 5.25 8.42
C PRO A 148 -15.23 4.66 7.74
N TRP A 149 -16.44 5.15 8.04
CA TRP A 149 -17.68 4.64 7.49
C TRP A 149 -18.11 5.28 6.17
N LYS A 150 -17.76 6.55 5.91
CA LYS A 150 -18.11 7.25 4.66
C LYS A 150 -16.85 7.86 4.06
N ASN A 151 -16.38 7.28 2.96
CA ASN A 151 -15.40 7.85 2.04
C ASN A 151 -13.92 7.84 2.48
N SER A 152 -13.49 7.09 3.51
CA SER A 152 -12.07 7.09 3.90
C SER A 152 -11.21 6.12 3.08
N ALA A 153 -11.76 4.95 2.72
CA ALA A 153 -11.14 3.96 1.84
C ALA A 153 -12.22 3.04 1.25
N SER A 154 -11.96 2.45 0.09
CA SER A 154 -12.83 1.42 -0.49
C SER A 154 -12.03 0.24 -1.05
N PHE A 155 -12.61 -0.95 -0.92
CA PHE A 155 -12.09 -2.18 -1.49
C PHE A 155 -13.17 -2.81 -2.37
N GLN A 156 -12.76 -3.30 -3.53
CA GLN A 156 -13.64 -4.00 -4.46
C GLN A 156 -12.91 -5.22 -5.03
N ASN A 157 -13.64 -6.33 -5.10
CA ASN A 157 -13.28 -7.47 -5.93
C ASN A 157 -13.53 -7.07 -7.39
N VAL A 158 -12.55 -7.34 -8.25
CA VAL A 158 -12.61 -7.07 -9.69
C VAL A 158 -11.96 -8.24 -10.41
#